data_AF-A0A1I2I3V5-F1
#
_entry.id   AF-A0A1I2I3V5-F1
#
_cell.length_a   1.000
_cell.length_b   1.000
_cell.length_c   1.000
_cell.angle_alpha   90.00
_cell.angle_beta   90.00
_cell.angle_gamma   90.00
#
_symmetry.space_group_name_H-M   'P 1'
#
loop_
_entity.id
_entity.type
_entity.pdbx_description
1 polymer ?
#
loop_
_entity_poly.entity_id
_entity_poly.type
_entity_poly.pdbx_seq_one_letter_code
_entity_poly.pdbx_strand_id
1 'polypeptide(L)' 'METKRSLEEIPPMKVGQWNSYRPEDVKRWGVERFLDEVAPKEPLEIPDLGFTEEENRRMDEILREEREAANNGI' A
#
# COMPACT_ATOMS: atom_id res chain seq x y z
N MET A 1 -13.03 19.31 13.49
CA MET A 1 -11.88 20.23 13.30
C MET A 1 -10.65 19.36 13.14
N GLU A 2 -10.21 19.12 11.91
CA GLU A 2 -8.96 18.40 11.67
C GLU A 2 -7.80 19.29 12.13
N THR A 3 -7.15 18.90 13.22
CA THR A 3 -5.87 19.47 13.62
C THR A 3 -4.86 19.13 12.55
N LYS A 4 -4.54 20.10 11.68
CA LYS A 4 -3.37 20.02 10.80
C LYS A 4 -2.16 19.71 11.67
N ARG A 5 -1.68 18.47 11.66
CA ARG A 5 -0.42 18.11 12.31
C ARG A 5 0.65 19.02 11.72
N SER A 6 1.42 19.68 12.57
CA SER A 6 2.60 20.41 12.13
C SER A 6 3.53 19.41 11.44
N LEU A 7 3.72 19.58 10.13
CA LEU A 7 4.53 18.69 9.34
C LEU A 7 6.00 18.82 9.77
N GLU A 8 6.65 17.68 10.05
CA GLU A 8 8.09 17.63 10.34
C GLU A 8 8.88 18.24 9.17
N GLU A 9 9.87 19.08 9.47
CA GLU A 9 10.77 19.65 8.47
C GLU A 9 11.71 18.58 7.93
N ILE A 10 11.72 18.40 6.61
CA ILE A 10 12.63 17.47 5.93
C ILE A 10 13.92 18.22 5.58
N PRO A 11 15.11 17.71 5.97
CA PRO A 11 16.38 18.36 5.63
C PRO A 11 16.54 18.49 4.11
N PRO A 12 16.95 19.67 3.60
CA PRO A 12 17.15 19.87 2.18
C PRO A 12 18.37 19.08 1.68
N MET A 13 18.26 18.53 0.47
CA MET A 13 19.38 17.90 -0.19
C MET A 13 20.47 18.94 -0.50
N LYS A 14 21.71 18.64 -0.15
CA LYS A 14 22.86 19.47 -0.48
C LYS A 14 23.34 19.15 -1.89
N VAL A 15 23.31 20.16 -2.76
CA VAL A 15 23.78 20.05 -4.15
C VAL A 15 25.29 19.84 -4.16
N GLY A 16 25.78 18.86 -4.93
CA GLY A 16 27.22 18.57 -5.04
C GLY A 16 27.82 17.79 -3.88
N GLN A 17 27.01 17.32 -2.92
CA GLN A 17 27.45 16.47 -1.80
C GLN A 17 26.68 15.16 -1.77
N TRP A 18 27.29 14.11 -1.23
CA TRP A 18 26.58 12.87 -0.92
C TRP A 18 25.62 13.13 0.23
N ASN A 19 24.33 12.94 -0.03
CA ASN A 19 23.28 13.01 0.98
C ASN A 19 23.06 11.60 1.53
N SER A 20 23.18 11.43 2.84
CA SER A 20 22.94 10.16 3.53
C SER A 20 21.79 10.35 4.49
N TYR A 21 20.76 9.50 4.35
CA TYR A 21 19.59 9.46 5.20
C TYR A 21 19.45 8.06 5.77
N ARG A 22 18.90 7.96 6.97
CA ARG A 22 18.58 6.66 7.55
C ARG A 22 17.40 6.05 6.76
N PRO A 23 17.37 4.73 6.55
CA PRO A 23 16.24 4.08 5.90
C PRO A 23 14.89 4.40 6.57
N GLU A 24 14.88 4.49 7.90
CA GLU A 24 13.69 4.85 8.68
C GLU A 24 13.15 6.24 8.32
N ASP A 25 14.04 7.21 8.10
CA ASP A 25 13.66 8.58 7.77
C ASP A 25 13.14 8.69 6.33
N VAL A 26 13.75 7.95 5.38
CA VAL A 26 13.26 7.87 3.99
C VAL A 26 11.84 7.30 3.94
N LYS A 27 11.55 6.26 4.72
CA LYS A 27 10.22 5.67 4.81
C LYS A 27 9.21 6.67 5.38
N ARG A 28 9.54 7.31 6.51
CA ARG A 28 8.65 8.26 7.19
C ARG A 28 8.36 9.49 6.32
N TRP A 29 9.39 10.12 5.77
CA TRP A 29 9.25 11.36 4.99
C TRP A 29 8.74 11.15 3.58
N GLY A 30 9.12 10.05 2.94
CA GLY A 30 8.75 9.74 1.56
C GLY A 30 7.44 8.99 1.48
N VAL A 31 7.41 7.76 2.01
CA VAL A 31 6.30 6.82 1.78
C VAL A 31 5.10 7.16 2.66
N GLU A 32 5.29 7.26 3.97
CA GLU A 32 4.18 7.45 4.91
C GLU A 32 3.52 8.80 4.69
N ARG A 33 4.30 9.88 4.56
CA ARG A 33 3.77 11.22 4.28
C ARG A 33 3.07 11.31 2.92
N PHE A 34 3.59 10.66 1.89
CA PHE A 34 2.93 10.62 0.58
C PHE A 34 1.58 9.91 0.70
N LEU A 35 1.52 8.73 1.31
CA LEU A 35 0.27 8.00 1.52
C LEU A 35 -0.70 8.79 2.42
N ASP A 36 -0.19 9.50 3.41
CA ASP A 36 -1.02 10.37 4.24
C ASP A 36 -1.66 11.53 3.44
N GLU A 37 -0.99 12.04 2.41
CA GLU A 37 -1.54 13.11 1.56
C GLU A 37 -2.43 12.58 0.44
N VAL A 38 -2.00 11.49 -0.23
CA VAL A 38 -2.62 11.04 -1.49
C VAL A 38 -3.55 9.85 -1.35
N ALA A 39 -3.38 9.04 -0.30
CA ALA A 39 -4.17 7.83 -0.20
C ALA A 39 -5.62 8.18 0.15
N PRO A 40 -6.61 7.55 -0.51
CA PRO A 40 -8.00 7.65 -0.12
C PRO A 40 -8.14 7.36 1.38
N LYS A 41 -8.79 8.27 2.11
CA LYS A 41 -9.08 8.09 3.54
C LYS A 41 -10.32 7.24 3.79
N GLU A 42 -11.16 7.15 2.77
CA GLU A 42 -12.33 6.30 2.75
C GLU A 42 -12.01 5.02 1.98
N PRO A 43 -12.65 3.88 2.34
CA PRO A 43 -12.53 2.65 1.58
C PRO A 43 -12.85 2.90 0.10
N LEU A 44 -12.04 2.34 -0.78
CA LEU A 44 -12.34 2.33 -2.20
C LEU A 44 -13.65 1.57 -2.40
N GLU A 45 -14.65 2.23 -2.94
CA GLU A 45 -15.88 1.56 -3.39
C GLU A 45 -15.50 0.62 -4.54
N ILE A 46 -15.45 -0.68 -4.24
CA ILE A 46 -15.33 -1.70 -5.27
C ILE A 46 -16.71 -1.80 -5.91
N PRO A 47 -16.86 -1.47 -7.20
CA PRO A 47 -18.15 -1.60 -7.86
C PRO A 47 -18.58 -3.06 -7.87
N ASP A 48 -19.89 -3.30 -7.91
CA ASP A 48 -20.39 -4.63 -8.21
C ASP A 48 -19.88 -5.04 -9.60
N LEU A 49 -18.96 -6.01 -9.62
CA LEU A 49 -18.33 -6.51 -10.83
C LEU A 49 -19.24 -7.48 -11.60
N GLY A 50 -20.43 -7.80 -11.06
CA GLY A 50 -21.43 -8.62 -11.71
C GLY A 50 -21.11 -10.12 -11.71
N PHE A 51 -20.19 -10.56 -10.85
CA PHE A 51 -19.86 -11.98 -10.74
C PHE A 51 -21.04 -12.75 -10.14
N THR A 52 -21.41 -13.84 -10.80
CA THR A 52 -22.42 -14.76 -10.31
C THR A 52 -21.87 -15.63 -9.18
N GLU A 53 -22.77 -16.21 -8.39
CA GLU A 53 -22.41 -17.17 -7.33
C GLU A 53 -21.61 -18.37 -7.88
N GLU A 54 -21.92 -18.81 -9.10
CA GLU A 54 -21.21 -19.92 -9.73
C GLU A 54 -19.77 -19.54 -10.12
N GLU A 55 -19.55 -18.32 -10.61
CA GLU A 55 -18.22 -17.82 -10.95
C GLU A 55 -17.37 -17.61 -9.70
N ASN A 56 -17.95 -17.07 -8.63
CA ASN A 56 -17.27 -16.93 -7.34
C ASN A 56 -16.84 -18.28 -6.78
N ARG A 57 -17.76 -19.26 -6.76
CA ARG A 57 -17.44 -20.63 -6.31
C ARG A 57 -16.30 -21.25 -7.12
N ARG A 58 -16.29 -21.06 -8.44
CA ARG A 58 -15.22 -21.56 -9.30
C ARG A 58 -13.87 -20.89 -9.00
N MET A 59 -13.88 -19.59 -8.73
CA MET A 59 -12.66 -18.87 -8.34
C MET A 59 -12.12 -19.36 -6.99
N ASP A 60 -13.01 -19.60 -6.01
CA ASP A 60 -12.63 -20.13 -4.70
C ASP A 60 -11.98 -21.52 -4.80
N GLU A 61 -12.47 -22.37 -5.70
CA GLU A 61 -11.87 -23.68 -5.98
C GLU A 61 -10.45 -23.54 -6.54
N ILE A 62 -10.24 -22.64 -7.51
CA ILE A 62 -8.92 -22.37 -8.10
C ILE A 62 -7.95 -21.85 -7.04
N LEU A 63 -8.37 -20.86 -6.23
CA LEU A 63 -7.53 -20.29 -5.19
C LEU A 63 -7.15 -21.32 -4.12
N ARG A 64 -8.07 -22.23 -3.79
CA ARG A 64 -7.78 -23.34 -2.87
C ARG A 64 -6.73 -24.29 -3.47
N GLU A 65 -6.90 -24.69 -4.72
CA GLU A 65 -5.95 -25.57 -5.42
C GLU A 65 -4.56 -24.92 -5.54
N GLU A 66 -4.47 -23.64 -5.88
CA GLU A 66 -3.20 -22.90 -5.93
C GLU A 66 -2.53 -22.82 -4.56
N ARG A 67 -3.31 -22.59 -3.50
CA ARG A 67 -2.79 -22.53 -2.13
C ARG A 67 -2.29 -23.90 -1.67
N GLU A 68 -2.97 -24.97 -2.04
CA GLU A 68 -2.55 -26.34 -1.76
C GLU A 68 -1.29 -26.70 -2.56
N ALA A 69 -1.20 -26.35 -3.84
CA ALA A 69 -0.01 -26.54 -4.67
C ALA A 69 1.22 -25.79 -4.10
N ALA A 70 1.04 -24.52 -3.74
CA ALA A 70 2.09 -23.70 -3.12
C ALA A 70 2.56 -24.26 -1.77
N ASN A 71 1.64 -24.77 -0.94
CA ASN A 71 1.98 -25.43 0.32
C ASN A 71 2.70 -26.78 0.11
N ASN A 72 2.42 -27.46 -1.00
CA ASN A 72 3.05 -28.71 -1.38
C ASN A 72 4.39 -28.51 -2.12
N GLY A 73 4.84 -27.27 -2.32
CA GLY A 73 6.16 -26.94 -2.85
C GLY A 73 6.35 -27.23 -4.34
N ILE A 74 5.26 -27.22 -5.12
CA ILE A 74 5.31 -27.18 -6.60
C ILE A 74 5.14 -25.74 -7.04
#